data_AF-A0A7V1UMB7-F1
#
_entry.id   AF-A0A7V1UMB7-F1
#
_cell.length_a   1.000
_cell.length_b   1.000
_cell.length_c   1.000
_cell.angle_alpha   90.00
_cell.angle_beta   90.00
_cell.angle_gamma   90.00
#
_symmetry.space_group_name_H-M   'P 1'
#
loop_
_entity.id
_entity.type
_entity.pdbx_description
1 polymer ?
#
loop_
_entity_poly.entity_id
_entity_poly.type
_entity_poly.pdbx_seq_one_letter_code
_entity_poly.pdbx_strand_id
1 'polypeptide(L)'
;MLRAIIFGVIFFTFIVFVRLILLSFQKKPQRPAAPAPATIDAQPRFNATMTVRKFEFKRFAAQTGPADPENFKEAVTVHAAPEGTDDIRIYTLTVATPRAMEQAALANPGTYSFQRNLLLVPRYDPALIERALHDHINEIVYLSGDAG
;
A
#
# COMPACT_ATOMS: atom_id res chain seq x y z
N MET A 1 20.30 -18.15 -68.07
CA MET A 1 19.70 -19.08 -67.07
C MET A 1 19.96 -18.64 -65.63
N LEU A 2 21.19 -18.33 -65.21
CA LEU A 2 21.52 -17.91 -63.84
C LEU A 2 20.69 -16.71 -63.30
N ARG A 3 20.45 -15.68 -64.14
CA ARG A 3 19.66 -14.50 -63.75
C ARG A 3 18.20 -14.84 -63.40
N ALA A 4 17.57 -15.76 -64.14
CA ALA A 4 16.19 -16.17 -63.88
C ALA A 4 16.04 -16.95 -62.56
N ILE A 5 17.05 -17.75 -62.20
CA ILE A 5 17.09 -18.47 -60.93
C ILE A 5 17.22 -17.49 -59.75
N ILE A 6 18.08 -16.47 -59.88
CA ILE A 6 18.25 -15.43 -58.85
C ILE A 6 16.94 -14.64 -58.65
N PHE A 7 16.26 -14.25 -59.73
CA PHE A 7 14.95 -13.59 -59.61
C PHE A 7 13.90 -14.48 -58.95
N GLY A 8 13.89 -15.79 -59.24
CA GLY A 8 12.99 -16.74 -58.59
C GLY A 8 13.23 -16.85 -57.08
N VAL A 9 14.49 -16.89 -56.65
CA VAL A 9 14.84 -16.96 -55.22
C VAL A 9 14.46 -15.66 -54.50
N ILE A 10 14.74 -14.50 -55.08
CA ILE A 10 14.39 -13.19 -54.49
C ILE A 10 12.87 -13.02 -54.38
N PHE A 11 12.12 -13.44 -55.39
CA PHE A 11 10.66 -13.37 -55.37
C PHE A 11 10.07 -14.31 -54.31
N PHE A 12 10.61 -15.52 -54.18
CA PHE A 12 10.19 -16.47 -53.17
C PHE A 12 10.48 -15.96 -51.74
N THR A 13 11.67 -15.42 -51.48
CA THR A 13 12.01 -14.86 -50.16
C THR A 13 11.16 -13.65 -49.83
N PHE A 14 10.83 -12.80 -50.81
CA PHE A 14 9.92 -11.67 -50.63
C PHE A 14 8.51 -12.12 -50.23
N ILE A 15 7.95 -13.14 -50.89
CA ILE A 15 6.63 -13.69 -50.54
C ILE A 15 6.61 -14.26 -49.13
N VAL A 16 7.63 -15.02 -48.75
CA VAL A 16 7.75 -15.59 -47.40
C VAL A 16 7.85 -14.48 -46.35
N PHE A 17 8.64 -13.44 -46.63
CA PHE A 17 8.79 -12.30 -45.74
C PHE A 17 7.48 -11.52 -45.54
N VAL A 18 6.76 -11.22 -46.63
CA VAL A 18 5.45 -10.56 -46.56
C VAL A 18 4.45 -11.41 -45.77
N ARG A 19 4.45 -12.74 -45.95
CA ARG A 19 3.57 -13.65 -45.21
C ARG A 19 3.88 -13.69 -43.72
N LEU A 20 5.17 -13.66 -43.34
CA LEU A 20 5.59 -13.60 -41.93
C LEU A 20 5.19 -12.28 -41.25
N ILE A 21 5.29 -11.16 -41.97
CA ILE A 21 4.85 -9.85 -41.47
C ILE A 21 3.33 -9.83 -41.27
N LEU A 22 2.55 -10.35 -42.21
CA LEU A 22 1.09 -10.43 -42.06
C LEU A 22 0.69 -11.29 -40.86
N LEU A 23 1.40 -12.40 -40.61
CA LEU A 23 1.19 -13.24 -39.44
C LEU A 23 1.56 -12.55 -38.13
N SER A 24 2.57 -11.68 -38.11
CA SER A 24 2.93 -10.92 -36.90
C SER A 24 1.91 -9.83 -36.57
N PHE A 25 1.27 -9.22 -37.58
CA PHE A 25 0.17 -8.28 -37.36
C PHE A 25 -1.12 -8.93 -36.85
N GLN A 26 -1.40 -10.19 -37.20
CA GLN A 26 -2.56 -10.92 -36.67
C GLN A 26 -2.37 -11.43 -35.23
N LYS A 27 -1.14 -11.45 -34.71
CA LYS A 27 -0.83 -11.83 -33.31
C LYS A 27 -0.91 -10.66 -32.32
N LYS A 28 -1.71 -9.62 -32.57
CA LYS A 28 -2.15 -8.78 -31.45
C LYS A 28 -3.14 -9.61 -30.64
N PRO A 29 -2.84 -9.99 -29.38
CA PRO A 29 -3.83 -10.67 -28.57
C PRO A 29 -5.05 -9.77 -28.49
N GLN A 30 -6.14 -10.24 -29.07
CA GLN A 30 -7.45 -9.63 -28.92
C GLN A 30 -7.70 -9.67 -27.42
N ARG A 31 -7.53 -8.53 -26.74
CA ARG A 31 -7.81 -8.41 -25.31
C ARG A 31 -9.23 -8.97 -25.16
N PRO A 32 -9.45 -10.05 -24.41
CA PRO A 32 -10.82 -10.50 -24.15
C PRO A 32 -11.56 -9.26 -23.64
N ALA A 33 -12.74 -9.00 -24.21
CA ALA A 33 -13.60 -7.94 -23.70
C ALA A 33 -13.64 -8.11 -22.18
N ALA A 34 -13.26 -7.06 -21.44
CA ALA A 34 -13.30 -7.12 -19.99
C ALA A 34 -14.71 -7.60 -19.62
N PRO A 35 -14.84 -8.59 -18.71
CA PRO A 35 -16.15 -8.92 -18.19
C PRO A 35 -16.80 -7.62 -17.73
N ALA A 36 -18.11 -7.48 -17.98
CA ALA A 36 -18.88 -6.33 -17.51
C ALA A 36 -18.45 -6.01 -16.08
N PRO A 37 -18.26 -4.72 -15.71
CA PRO A 37 -17.84 -4.39 -14.35
C PRO A 37 -18.78 -5.12 -13.42
N ALA A 38 -18.24 -6.04 -12.62
CA ALA A 38 -19.00 -6.59 -11.52
C ALA A 38 -19.56 -5.35 -10.81
N THR A 39 -20.88 -5.29 -10.64
CA THR A 39 -21.44 -4.45 -9.60
C THR A 39 -20.64 -4.82 -8.37
N ILE A 40 -19.74 -3.92 -7.97
CA ILE A 40 -19.13 -3.98 -6.67
C ILE A 40 -20.36 -3.82 -5.78
N ASP A 41 -20.92 -4.94 -5.33
CA ASP A 41 -21.75 -4.94 -4.14
C ASP A 41 -20.94 -4.13 -3.16
N ALA A 42 -21.45 -2.93 -2.87
CA ALA A 42 -20.78 -2.00 -1.99
C ALA A 42 -20.36 -2.82 -0.78
N GLN A 43 -19.04 -2.95 -0.61
CA GLN A 43 -18.45 -3.70 0.49
C GLN A 43 -19.18 -3.35 1.78
N PRO A 44 -19.32 -4.31 2.72
CA PRO A 44 -20.11 -4.13 3.93
C PRO A 44 -19.82 -2.75 4.51
N ARG A 45 -20.83 -1.89 4.52
CA ARG A 45 -20.73 -0.58 5.17
C ARG A 45 -20.35 -0.90 6.62
N PHE A 46 -19.14 -0.52 7.02
CA PHE A 46 -18.72 -0.55 8.42
C PHE A 46 -19.71 0.33 9.18
N ASN A 47 -20.69 -0.31 9.83
CA ASN A 47 -21.76 0.40 10.52
C ASN A 47 -21.34 0.83 11.93
N ALA A 48 -20.18 0.39 12.42
CA ALA A 48 -19.68 0.71 13.74
C ALA A 48 -18.47 1.64 13.65
N THR A 49 -18.66 2.90 14.04
CA THR A 49 -17.56 3.84 14.27
C THR A 49 -16.77 3.37 15.49
N MET A 50 -15.46 3.17 15.31
CA MET A 50 -14.55 2.80 16.38
C MET A 50 -14.12 4.04 17.15
N THR A 51 -14.03 3.89 18.47
CA THR A 51 -13.52 4.93 19.37
C THR A 51 -12.28 4.45 20.08
N VAL A 52 -11.23 5.26 20.10
CA VAL A 52 -10.00 4.97 20.85
C VAL A 52 -10.30 5.10 22.35
N ARG A 53 -9.94 4.07 23.12
CA ARG A 53 -10.07 4.03 24.58
C ARG A 53 -8.76 4.35 25.28
N LYS A 54 -7.67 3.81 24.75
CA LYS A 54 -6.31 4.06 25.24
C LYS A 54 -5.29 3.73 24.15
N PHE A 55 -4.11 4.32 24.26
CA PHE A 55 -2.95 3.96 23.47
C PHE A 55 -1.70 3.92 24.33
N GLU A 56 -0.77 3.02 23.99
CA GLU A 56 0.41 2.74 24.78
C GLU A 56 1.62 2.58 23.86
N PHE A 57 2.76 3.16 24.28
CA PHE A 57 4.05 2.95 23.65
C PHE A 57 4.83 1.88 24.40
N LYS A 58 5.60 1.07 23.67
CA LYS A 58 6.37 -0.03 24.27
C LYS A 58 7.56 0.44 25.13
N ARG A 59 8.25 1.51 24.71
CA ARG A 59 9.55 1.90 25.29
C ARG A 59 9.48 3.10 26.25
N PHE A 60 8.36 3.81 26.31
CA PHE A 60 8.21 4.98 27.16
C PHE A 60 6.73 5.22 27.50
N ALA A 61 6.47 5.99 28.55
CA ALA A 61 5.10 6.39 28.91
C ALA A 61 4.61 7.48 27.96
N ALA A 62 3.37 7.37 27.45
CA ALA A 62 2.79 8.33 26.51
C ALA A 62 2.77 9.78 27.04
N GLN A 63 2.61 9.97 28.35
CA GLN A 63 2.59 11.32 28.92
C GLN A 63 3.98 11.96 29.05
N THR A 64 5.02 11.13 29.20
CA THR A 64 6.41 11.59 29.36
C THR A 64 7.12 11.71 28.02
N GLY A 65 6.81 10.81 27.08
CA GLY A 65 7.40 10.76 25.75
C GLY A 65 8.78 10.11 25.68
N PRO A 66 9.37 10.06 24.46
CA PRO A 66 10.71 9.54 24.23
C PRO A 66 11.78 10.54 24.71
N ALA A 67 13.01 10.05 24.88
CA ALA A 67 14.14 10.90 25.26
C ALA A 67 14.47 11.99 24.21
N ASP A 68 14.21 11.73 22.94
CA ASP A 68 14.34 12.69 21.84
C ASP A 68 12.98 12.86 21.13
N PRO A 69 12.23 13.93 21.43
CA PRO A 69 10.95 14.25 20.81
C PRO A 69 11.02 14.48 19.29
N GLU A 70 12.16 14.93 18.77
CA GLU A 70 12.33 15.26 17.35
C GLU A 70 12.73 14.03 16.53
N ASN A 71 13.23 12.98 17.19
CA ASN A 71 13.76 11.79 16.56
C ASN A 71 13.29 10.52 17.25
N PHE A 72 12.04 10.12 16.98
CA PHE A 72 11.51 8.86 17.49
C PHE A 72 10.77 8.08 16.40
N LYS A 73 10.85 6.75 16.52
CA LYS A 73 10.09 5.78 15.72
C LYS A 73 9.73 4.61 16.62
N GLU A 74 8.45 4.45 16.89
CA GLU A 74 7.96 3.48 17.87
C GLU A 74 6.65 2.84 17.45
N ALA A 75 6.47 1.58 17.84
CA ALA A 75 5.18 0.91 17.72
C ALA A 75 4.24 1.37 18.85
N VAL A 76 3.02 1.74 18.47
CA VAL A 76 1.93 2.10 19.37
C VAL A 76 0.87 1.02 19.31
N THR A 77 0.47 0.57 20.49
CA THR A 77 -0.69 -0.30 20.66
C THR A 77 -1.90 0.58 20.97
N VAL A 78 -2.96 0.45 20.18
CA VAL A 78 -4.21 1.22 20.32
C VAL A 78 -5.32 0.25 20.66
N HIS A 79 -6.02 0.57 21.74
CA HIS A 79 -7.22 -0.16 22.17
C HIS A 79 -8.42 0.64 21.73
N ALA A 80 -9.24 0.07 20.85
CA ALA A 80 -10.43 0.71 20.33
C ALA A 80 -11.63 -0.22 20.45
N ALA A 81 -12.81 0.35 20.66
CA ALA A 81 -14.07 -0.38 20.74
C ALA A 81 -15.11 0.29 19.83
N PRO A 82 -16.05 -0.47 19.25
CA PRO A 82 -17.24 0.09 18.64
C PRO A 82 -17.95 1.05 19.61
N GLU A 83 -18.55 2.11 19.06
CA GLU A 83 -19.34 3.03 19.87
C GLU A 83 -20.46 2.28 20.62
N GLY A 84 -20.59 2.56 21.92
CA GLY A 84 -21.59 1.92 22.77
C GLY A 84 -21.27 0.48 23.22
N THR A 85 -20.06 -0.03 22.92
CA THR A 85 -19.63 -1.36 23.40
C THR A 85 -18.33 -1.31 24.22
N ASP A 86 -18.12 -2.38 24.98
CA ASP A 86 -16.88 -2.67 25.73
C ASP A 86 -16.01 -3.74 25.03
N ASP A 87 -16.33 -4.09 23.79
CA ASP A 87 -15.57 -5.05 23.00
C ASP A 87 -14.27 -4.40 22.49
N ILE A 88 -13.21 -4.50 23.30
CA ILE A 88 -11.92 -3.89 22.99
C ILE A 88 -11.17 -4.74 21.96
N ARG A 89 -10.95 -4.13 20.80
CA ARG A 89 -10.03 -4.61 19.76
C ARG A 89 -8.68 -3.90 19.88
N ILE A 90 -7.61 -4.63 19.59
CA ILE A 90 -6.23 -4.16 19.76
C ILE A 90 -5.57 -4.02 18.40
N TYR A 91 -5.12 -2.81 18.09
CA TYR A 91 -4.45 -2.47 16.85
C TYR A 91 -3.01 -2.05 17.13
N THR A 92 -2.11 -2.34 16.19
CA THR A 92 -0.73 -1.84 16.27
C THR A 92 -0.42 -1.00 15.03
N LEU A 93 0.12 0.19 15.27
CA LEU A 93 0.66 1.07 14.25
C LEU A 93 2.06 1.54 14.63
N THR A 94 2.79 2.11 13.68
CA THR A 94 4.06 2.79 13.95
C THR A 94 3.83 4.29 13.93
N VAL A 95 4.34 5.00 14.94
CA VAL A 95 4.39 6.46 14.95
C VAL A 95 5.86 6.86 14.80
N ALA A 96 6.14 7.78 13.88
CA ALA A 96 7.49 8.23 13.61
C ALA A 96 7.58 9.71 13.28
N THR A 97 8.73 10.32 13.55
CA THR A 97 9.07 11.64 13.01
C THR A 97 9.75 11.54 11.65
N PRO A 98 9.66 12.58 10.80
CA PRO A 98 10.40 12.63 9.54
C PRO A 98 11.90 12.38 9.74
N ARG A 99 12.49 12.96 10.80
CA ARG A 99 13.91 12.80 11.13
C ARG A 99 14.28 11.36 11.46
N ALA A 100 13.43 10.65 12.20
CA ALA A 100 13.66 9.23 12.49
C ALA A 100 13.55 8.35 11.24
N MET A 101 12.66 8.70 10.32
CA MET A 101 12.55 8.01 9.03
C MET A 101 13.76 8.28 8.13
N GLU A 102 14.23 9.52 8.08
CA GLU A 102 15.45 9.91 7.36
C GLU A 102 16.67 9.16 7.91
N GLN A 103 16.87 9.14 9.22
CA GLN A 103 17.97 8.41 9.84
C GLN A 103 17.89 6.90 9.57
N ALA A 104 16.69 6.31 9.60
CA ALA A 104 16.51 4.91 9.27
C ALA A 104 16.89 4.59 7.82
N ALA A 105 16.56 5.49 6.88
CA ALA A 105 16.92 5.37 5.47
C ALA A 105 18.43 5.54 5.24
N LEU A 106 19.06 6.50 5.93
CA LEU A 106 20.51 6.71 5.87
C LEU A 106 21.31 5.55 6.48
N ALA A 107 20.79 4.93 7.54
CA ALA A 107 21.43 3.78 8.19
C ALA A 107 21.37 2.51 7.32
N ASN A 108 20.35 2.36 6.47
CA ASN A 108 20.17 1.19 5.61
C ASN A 108 19.91 1.61 4.15
N PRO A 109 20.91 2.20 3.47
CA PRO A 109 20.74 2.70 2.12
C PRO A 109 20.35 1.56 1.17
N GLY A 110 19.34 1.82 0.32
CA GLY A 110 18.83 0.84 -0.65
C GLY A 110 17.79 -0.13 -0.10
N THR A 111 17.40 -0.02 1.17
CA THR A 111 16.25 -0.75 1.72
C THR A 111 15.00 0.12 1.68
N TYR A 112 13.86 -0.46 1.29
CA TYR A 112 12.56 0.19 1.40
C TYR A 112 11.79 -0.42 2.57
N SER A 113 11.13 0.43 3.36
CA SER A 113 10.23 0.00 4.42
C SER A 113 8.80 0.36 4.01
N PHE A 114 7.98 -0.65 3.75
CA PHE A 114 6.56 -0.47 3.50
C PHE A 114 5.79 -0.83 4.78
N GLN A 115 5.17 0.18 5.40
CA GLN A 115 4.33 0.00 6.58
C GLN A 115 2.94 0.57 6.27
N ARG A 116 1.91 -0.29 6.30
CA ARG A 116 0.52 0.10 6.05
C ARG A 116 -0.03 1.05 7.12
N ASN A 117 0.43 0.90 8.36
CA ASN A 117 -0.08 1.62 9.52
C ASN A 117 1.04 2.53 10.06
N LEU A 118 1.42 3.56 9.30
CA LEU A 118 2.44 4.54 9.69
C LEU A 118 1.79 5.90 9.90
N LEU A 119 1.90 6.44 11.11
CA LEU A 119 1.52 7.81 11.45
C LEU A 119 2.79 8.67 11.54
N LEU A 120 2.89 9.66 10.67
CA LEU A 120 3.97 10.65 10.72
C LEU A 120 3.55 11.87 11.52
N VAL A 121 4.34 12.22 12.52
CA VAL A 121 4.15 13.43 13.33
C VAL A 121 5.40 14.30 13.26
N PRO A 122 5.27 15.65 13.22
CA PRO A 122 6.43 16.53 13.06
C PRO A 122 7.41 16.40 14.24
N ARG A 123 6.87 16.29 15.46
CA ARG A 123 7.59 16.00 16.69
C ARG A 123 6.68 15.18 17.62
N TYR A 124 7.24 14.64 18.69
CA TYR A 124 6.45 14.00 19.73
C TYR A 124 5.54 15.03 20.43
N ASP A 125 4.24 14.83 20.29
CA ASP A 125 3.20 15.57 21.00
C ASP A 125 2.05 14.59 21.29
N PRO A 126 1.82 14.21 22.57
CA PRO A 126 0.83 13.19 22.91
C PRO A 126 -0.60 13.62 22.55
N ALA A 127 -0.93 14.91 22.63
CA ALA A 127 -2.27 15.40 22.28
C ALA A 127 -2.50 15.39 20.77
N LEU A 128 -1.46 15.70 19.99
CA LEU A 128 -1.52 15.55 18.54
C LEU A 128 -1.69 14.08 18.12
N ILE A 129 -0.92 13.18 18.75
CA ILE A 129 -0.98 11.74 18.48
C ILE A 129 -2.36 11.20 18.84
N GLU A 130 -2.87 11.52 20.03
CA GLU A 130 -4.21 11.11 20.47
C GLU A 130 -5.29 11.54 19.49
N ARG A 131 -5.33 12.83 19.13
CA ARG A 131 -6.27 13.36 18.13
C ARG A 131 -6.15 12.65 16.78
N ALA A 132 -4.93 12.48 16.27
CA ALA A 132 -4.71 11.78 15.01
C ALA A 132 -5.19 10.31 15.06
N LEU A 133 -5.01 9.64 16.19
CA LEU A 133 -5.54 8.30 16.40
C LEU A 133 -7.08 8.29 16.39
N HIS A 134 -7.72 9.24 17.08
CA HIS A 134 -9.18 9.37 17.05
C HIS A 134 -9.73 9.64 15.64
N ASP A 135 -9.07 10.52 14.88
CA ASP A 135 -9.50 10.90 13.53
C ASP A 135 -9.35 9.73 12.53
N HIS A 136 -8.33 8.88 12.69
CA HIS A 136 -7.97 7.84 11.70
C HIS A 136 -8.14 6.39 12.19
N ILE A 137 -8.66 6.12 13.39
CA ILE A 137 -8.82 4.74 13.90
C ILE A 137 -9.65 3.85 12.97
N ASN A 138 -10.68 4.40 12.34
CA ASN A 138 -11.52 3.65 11.40
C ASN A 138 -10.76 3.22 10.14
N GLU A 139 -9.80 4.04 9.68
CA GLU A 139 -8.91 3.68 8.57
C GLU A 139 -7.93 2.57 8.99
N ILE A 140 -7.38 2.66 10.20
CA ILE A 140 -6.48 1.64 10.75
C ILE A 140 -7.21 0.29 10.84
N VAL A 141 -8.46 0.29 11.33
CA VAL A 141 -9.31 -0.90 11.40
C VAL A 141 -9.52 -1.49 10.00
N TYR A 142 -9.89 -0.66 9.02
CA TYR A 142 -10.04 -1.10 7.64
C TYR A 142 -8.77 -1.73 7.07
N LEU A 143 -7.60 -1.10 7.27
CA LEU A 143 -6.32 -1.57 6.75
C LEU A 143 -5.78 -2.83 7.46
N SER A 144 -6.19 -3.05 8.71
CA SER A 144 -5.77 -4.20 9.51
C SER A 144 -6.40 -5.53 9.08
N GLY A 145 -7.48 -5.49 8.30
CA GLY A 145 -8.16 -6.70 7.83
C GLY A 145 -9.02 -7.38 8.90
N ASP A 146 -9.10 -6.83 10.12
CA ASP A 146 -10.11 -7.19 11.15
C ASP A 146 -11.49 -6.61 10.79
N ALA A 147 -11.88 -6.83 9.54
CA ALA A 147 -13.24 -6.71 9.03
C ALA A 147 -14.03 -7.96 9.45
N GLY A 148 -14.10 -8.19 10.76
CA GLY A 148 -15.01 -9.14 11.40
C GLY A 148 -16.34 -8.46 11.69
#